data_AF-A0A8T0MMR4-F1
#
_entry.id   AF-A0A8T0MMR4-F1
#
_cell.length_a   1.000
_cell.length_b   1.000
_cell.length_c   1.000
_cell.angle_alpha   90.00
_cell.angle_beta   90.00
_cell.angle_gamma   90.00
#
_symmetry.space_group_name_H-M   'P 1'
#
loop_
_entity.id
_entity.type
_entity.pdbx_description
1 polymer ?
#
loop_
_entity_poly.entity_id
_entity_poly.type
_entity_poly.pdbx_seq_one_letter_code
_entity_poly.pdbx_strand_id
1 'polypeptide(L)'
;MERRLSAASRRSAPSRIQHVQGICDILAETAKRDHGLDADPLTDFVICCGQSEAFAAAIFAIIDPGDEVLLFDPAYETYETCIELARGVPVYVPLDPPSWTLNQDEFLKSFTSRTKAVVLNSPHNPTGKVFSKEELLIIAQACQKMDCFAITDEVYEYITYDENKHISLASLPGMQERTIITSSLSKTYSVTGWRIGWACAPASIASAIRNIHVKLTDSAPAPFQEAALIALTSTPDFYSSLKKDYEVRRDFILLLLKDFGFHISFKPQGSVFVFAELPSSCQISDVSSYAMILN
;
A
#
# COMPACT_ATOMS: atom_id res chain seq x y z
N MET A 1 -11.01 -46.62 -35.78
CA MET A 1 -11.09 -46.42 -34.31
C MET A 1 -9.69 -46.63 -33.76
N GLU A 2 -8.95 -45.69 -33.22
CA GLU A 2 -9.09 -44.24 -33.05
C GLU A 2 -7.69 -43.73 -32.64
N ARG A 3 -7.35 -42.55 -33.16
CA ARG A 3 -6.41 -41.55 -32.61
C ARG A 3 -4.95 -41.96 -32.39
N ARG A 4 -4.18 -41.80 -33.48
CA ARG A 4 -2.77 -41.36 -33.43
C ARG A 4 -2.69 -40.01 -32.71
N LEU A 5 -1.97 -39.97 -31.59
CA LEU A 5 -1.50 -38.74 -30.96
C LEU A 5 -0.49 -38.06 -31.90
N SER A 6 -0.97 -37.06 -32.63
CA SER A 6 -0.13 -36.14 -33.39
C SER A 6 0.57 -35.20 -32.40
N ALA A 7 1.84 -35.48 -32.12
CA ALA A 7 2.77 -34.53 -31.53
C ALA A 7 3.00 -33.37 -32.52
N ALA A 8 2.12 -32.37 -32.46
CA ALA A 8 2.27 -31.14 -33.20
C ALA A 8 3.00 -30.09 -32.33
N SER A 9 4.25 -29.84 -32.68
CA SER A 9 4.88 -28.51 -32.68
C SER A 9 4.83 -27.70 -31.37
N ARG A 10 5.70 -28.06 -30.42
CA ARG A 10 6.25 -27.06 -29.48
C ARG A 10 7.44 -26.37 -30.16
N ARG A 11 7.18 -25.26 -30.87
CA ARG A 11 8.21 -24.27 -31.21
C ARG A 11 7.86 -22.96 -30.50
N SER A 12 8.72 -22.67 -29.52
CA SER A 12 8.96 -21.48 -28.69
C SER A 12 8.13 -20.20 -28.94
N ALA A 13 7.48 -19.72 -27.88
CA ALA A 13 7.43 -18.28 -27.61
C ALA A 13 8.63 -17.94 -26.70
N PRO A 14 9.40 -16.88 -26.96
CA PRO A 14 10.48 -16.44 -26.07
C PRO A 14 9.88 -15.92 -24.75
N SER A 15 10.47 -16.32 -23.62
CA SER A 15 10.37 -15.70 -22.29
C SER A 15 9.05 -15.00 -21.95
N ARG A 16 7.96 -15.75 -21.69
CA ARG A 16 6.85 -15.15 -20.94
C ARG A 16 7.25 -15.14 -19.48
N ILE A 17 7.67 -13.96 -19.00
CA ILE A 17 7.65 -13.66 -17.58
C ILE A 17 6.20 -13.81 -17.14
N GLN A 18 5.87 -14.99 -16.63
CA GLN A 18 4.54 -15.33 -16.16
C GLN A 18 4.60 -15.32 -14.64
N HIS A 19 3.80 -14.45 -14.05
CA HIS A 19 3.47 -14.59 -12.64
C HIS A 19 2.74 -15.91 -12.42
N VAL A 20 2.81 -16.45 -11.21
CA VAL A 20 1.98 -17.60 -10.84
C VAL A 20 0.52 -17.13 -10.87
N GLN A 21 -0.21 -17.50 -11.92
CA GLN A 21 -1.57 -17.01 -12.19
C GLN A 21 -2.51 -17.24 -10.99
N GLY A 22 -2.33 -18.34 -10.26
CA GLY A 22 -3.11 -18.64 -9.05
C GLY A 22 -3.01 -17.58 -7.96
N ILE A 23 -1.92 -16.79 -7.90
CA ILE A 23 -1.83 -15.65 -6.97
C ILE A 23 -2.86 -14.60 -7.36
N CYS A 24 -2.88 -14.20 -8.64
CA CYS A 24 -3.84 -13.21 -9.12
C CYS A 24 -5.28 -13.68 -8.93
N ASP A 25 -5.55 -14.96 -9.17
CA ASP A 25 -6.87 -15.56 -8.99
C ASP A 25 -7.34 -15.43 -7.52
N ILE A 26 -6.51 -15.82 -6.54
CA ILE A 26 -6.84 -15.69 -5.11
C ILE A 26 -6.97 -14.23 -4.69
N LEU A 27 -6.10 -13.34 -5.21
CA LEU A 27 -6.17 -11.91 -4.90
C LEU A 27 -7.46 -11.28 -5.43
N ALA A 28 -7.91 -11.65 -6.64
CA ALA A 28 -9.18 -11.19 -7.19
C ALA A 28 -10.38 -11.70 -6.37
N GLU A 29 -10.39 -12.98 -5.99
CA GLU A 29 -11.41 -13.55 -5.10
C GLU A 29 -11.45 -12.85 -3.74
N THR A 30 -10.28 -12.58 -3.16
CA THR A 30 -10.13 -11.88 -1.88
C THR A 30 -10.62 -10.44 -1.97
N ALA A 31 -10.21 -9.70 -3.02
CA ALA A 31 -10.63 -8.34 -3.27
C ALA A 31 -12.16 -8.24 -3.45
N LYS A 32 -12.77 -9.21 -4.13
CA LYS A 32 -14.23 -9.27 -4.27
C LYS A 32 -14.93 -9.59 -2.95
N ARG A 33 -14.43 -10.58 -2.21
CA ARG A 33 -15.01 -11.03 -0.94
C ARG A 33 -14.95 -9.95 0.15
N ASP A 34 -13.79 -9.31 0.30
CA ASP A 34 -13.49 -8.44 1.45
C ASP A 34 -13.85 -6.98 1.16
N HIS A 35 -13.68 -6.54 -0.08
CA HIS A 35 -13.83 -5.13 -0.47
C HIS A 35 -14.90 -4.90 -1.55
N GLY A 36 -15.50 -5.97 -2.10
CA GLY A 36 -16.51 -5.87 -3.15
C GLY A 36 -15.96 -5.55 -4.54
N LEU A 37 -14.64 -5.49 -4.70
CA LEU A 37 -13.97 -5.07 -5.93
C LEU A 37 -14.07 -6.12 -7.05
N ASP A 38 -14.44 -5.67 -8.24
CA ASP A 38 -14.52 -6.51 -9.44
C ASP A 38 -13.24 -6.41 -10.28
N ALA A 39 -12.13 -6.98 -9.78
CA ALA A 39 -10.85 -7.00 -10.48
C ALA A 39 -10.69 -8.28 -11.31
N ASP A 40 -10.24 -8.15 -12.57
CA ASP A 40 -9.95 -9.30 -13.43
C ASP A 40 -8.54 -9.86 -13.13
N PRO A 41 -8.42 -11.11 -12.65
CA PRO A 41 -7.12 -11.70 -12.31
C PRO A 41 -6.16 -11.84 -13.50
N LEU A 42 -6.65 -11.77 -14.74
CA LEU A 42 -5.80 -11.86 -15.94
C LEU A 42 -5.18 -10.52 -16.34
N THR A 43 -5.82 -9.40 -15.98
CA THR A 43 -5.47 -8.09 -16.54
C THR A 43 -5.12 -7.05 -15.49
N ASP A 44 -5.79 -7.07 -14.34
CA ASP A 44 -5.73 -5.97 -13.35
C ASP A 44 -4.60 -6.14 -12.32
N PHE A 45 -4.05 -7.34 -12.16
CA PHE A 45 -2.98 -7.63 -11.19
C PHE A 45 -1.58 -7.74 -11.81
N VAL A 46 -0.61 -7.09 -11.17
CA VAL A 46 0.82 -7.19 -11.50
C VAL A 46 1.58 -7.63 -10.25
N ILE A 47 2.25 -8.79 -10.30
CA ILE A 47 3.02 -9.28 -9.16
C ILE A 47 4.44 -8.71 -9.24
N CYS A 48 4.86 -8.11 -8.14
CA CYS A 48 6.03 -7.24 -8.01
C CYS A 48 6.99 -7.75 -6.92
N CYS A 49 8.21 -7.24 -6.91
CA CYS A 49 9.27 -7.45 -5.92
C CYS A 49 8.97 -6.74 -4.58
N GLY A 50 7.81 -7.04 -3.98
CA GLY A 50 7.25 -6.37 -2.82
C GLY A 50 6.48 -5.10 -3.19
N GLN A 51 5.80 -4.52 -2.20
CA GLN A 51 4.96 -3.33 -2.40
C GLN A 51 5.79 -2.11 -2.85
N SER A 52 7.02 -1.96 -2.36
CA SER A 52 7.87 -0.82 -2.74
C SER A 52 8.14 -0.75 -4.25
N GLU A 53 8.34 -1.90 -4.91
CA GLU A 53 8.50 -1.93 -6.36
C GLU A 53 7.15 -1.74 -7.07
N ALA A 54 6.06 -2.29 -6.54
CA ALA A 54 4.72 -2.04 -7.07
C ALA A 54 4.38 -0.53 -7.06
N PHE A 55 4.69 0.17 -5.97
CA PHE A 55 4.53 1.62 -5.85
C PHE A 55 5.41 2.38 -6.84
N ALA A 56 6.71 2.05 -6.91
CA ALA A 56 7.62 2.68 -7.87
C ALA A 56 7.16 2.49 -9.31
N ALA A 57 6.75 1.28 -9.69
CA ALA A 57 6.23 0.97 -11.01
C ALA A 57 4.91 1.72 -11.32
N ALA A 58 4.03 1.87 -10.32
CA ALA A 58 2.81 2.68 -10.42
C ALA A 58 3.14 4.16 -10.69
N ILE A 59 4.06 4.74 -9.91
CA ILE A 59 4.50 6.11 -10.09
C ILE A 59 5.08 6.33 -11.49
N PHE A 60 6.05 5.51 -11.91
CA PHE A 60 6.64 5.62 -13.26
C PHE A 60 5.66 5.36 -14.40
N ALA A 61 4.54 4.68 -14.14
CA ALA A 61 3.52 4.42 -15.15
C ALA A 61 2.57 5.60 -15.38
N ILE A 62 2.37 6.47 -14.38
CA ILE A 62 1.32 7.50 -14.43
C ILE A 62 1.80 8.95 -14.26
N ILE A 63 3.03 9.15 -13.79
CA ILE A 63 3.58 10.48 -13.48
C ILE A 63 4.49 10.95 -14.61
N ASP A 64 4.20 12.14 -15.13
CA ASP A 64 5.06 12.88 -16.04
C ASP A 64 5.86 13.96 -15.31
N PRO A 65 6.97 14.48 -15.90
CA PRO A 65 7.74 15.54 -15.29
C PRO A 65 6.91 16.80 -14.98
N GLY A 66 6.91 17.21 -13.70
CA GLY A 66 6.17 18.37 -13.21
C GLY A 66 4.75 18.08 -12.72
N ASP A 67 4.25 16.84 -12.87
CA ASP A 67 2.99 16.42 -12.25
C ASP A 67 3.10 16.46 -10.72
N GLU A 68 2.06 16.96 -10.06
CA GLU A 68 2.00 17.06 -8.60
C GLU A 68 1.35 15.80 -8.00
N VAL A 69 1.96 15.25 -6.95
CA VAL A 69 1.44 14.09 -6.22
C VAL A 69 1.25 14.46 -4.77
N LEU A 70 0.01 14.37 -4.28
CA LEU A 70 -0.30 14.69 -2.90
C LEU A 70 0.12 13.56 -1.97
N LEU A 71 0.85 13.89 -0.90
CA LEU A 71 1.26 12.97 0.17
C LEU A 71 0.70 13.44 1.50
N PHE A 72 0.12 12.54 2.31
CA PHE A 72 -0.26 12.87 3.68
C PHE A 72 0.96 12.86 4.59
N ASP A 73 1.15 13.91 5.38
CA ASP A 73 2.27 14.07 6.32
C ASP A 73 1.83 13.75 7.76
N PRO A 74 2.55 12.90 8.51
CA PRO A 74 3.82 12.23 8.18
C PRO A 74 3.68 11.12 7.14
N ALA A 75 4.57 11.11 6.13
CA ALA A 75 4.57 10.12 5.05
C ALA A 75 5.64 9.04 5.23
N TYR A 76 5.45 7.87 4.60
CA TYR A 76 6.52 6.89 4.43
C TYR A 76 7.54 7.38 3.38
N GLU A 77 8.80 7.48 3.79
CA GLU A 77 9.90 8.12 3.03
C GLU A 77 10.07 7.65 1.58
N THR A 78 9.70 6.40 1.27
CA THR A 78 9.86 5.85 -0.08
C THR A 78 8.96 6.56 -1.10
N TYR A 79 7.82 7.12 -0.67
CA TYR A 79 6.87 7.73 -1.61
C TYR A 79 7.47 8.95 -2.31
N GLU A 80 8.03 9.88 -1.54
CA GLU A 80 8.71 11.08 -2.03
C GLU A 80 9.79 10.71 -3.03
N THR A 81 10.68 9.78 -2.65
CA THR A 81 11.80 9.35 -3.50
C THR A 81 11.33 8.84 -4.86
N CYS A 82 10.29 8.01 -4.91
CA CYS A 82 9.77 7.50 -6.18
C CYS A 82 9.15 8.61 -7.05
N ILE A 83 8.44 9.56 -6.44
CA ILE A 83 7.83 10.71 -7.14
C ILE A 83 8.92 11.58 -7.77
N GLU A 84 9.96 11.92 -7.01
CA GLU A 84 11.07 12.73 -7.49
C GLU A 84 11.88 12.03 -8.59
N LEU A 85 12.10 10.72 -8.48
CA LEU A 85 12.76 9.93 -9.54
C LEU A 85 11.95 9.94 -10.84
N ALA A 86 10.62 10.02 -10.76
CA ALA A 86 9.75 10.22 -11.92
C ALA A 86 9.69 11.68 -12.41
N ARG A 87 10.43 12.58 -11.74
CA ARG A 87 10.42 14.04 -11.94
C ARG A 87 9.06 14.69 -11.63
N GLY A 88 8.23 14.02 -10.84
CA GLY A 88 7.05 14.60 -10.24
C GLY A 88 7.41 15.54 -9.08
N VAL A 89 6.39 16.22 -8.57
CA VAL A 89 6.50 17.18 -7.46
C VAL A 89 5.67 16.65 -6.29
N PRO A 90 6.30 16.20 -5.18
CA PRO A 90 5.56 15.84 -3.98
C PRO A 90 4.96 17.09 -3.34
N VAL A 91 3.68 17.03 -2.98
CA VAL A 91 2.95 18.11 -2.29
C VAL A 91 2.38 17.55 -1.00
N TYR A 92 2.92 18.00 0.13
CA TYR A 92 2.53 17.51 1.44
C TYR A 92 1.22 18.13 1.93
N VAL A 93 0.35 17.27 2.46
CA VAL A 93 -0.91 17.62 3.12
C VAL A 93 -0.80 17.15 4.58
N PRO A 94 -0.71 18.08 5.55
CA PRO A 94 -0.55 17.69 6.95
C PRO A 94 -1.81 17.00 7.49
N LEU A 95 -1.61 15.95 8.28
CA LEU A 95 -2.64 15.37 9.13
C LEU A 95 -2.57 16.02 10.52
N ASP A 96 -3.71 16.40 11.07
CA ASP A 96 -3.77 17.16 12.31
C ASP A 96 -3.55 16.26 13.55
N PRO A 97 -2.46 16.42 14.32
CA PRO A 97 -2.29 15.71 15.59
C PRO A 97 -3.29 16.22 16.64
N PRO A 98 -3.58 15.42 17.69
CA PRO A 98 -2.99 14.12 17.97
C PRO A 98 -3.70 12.96 17.26
N SER A 99 -4.89 13.16 16.70
CA SER A 99 -5.66 12.08 16.07
C SER A 99 -5.32 11.85 14.58
N TRP A 100 -4.38 12.62 14.05
CA TRP A 100 -3.93 12.58 12.66
C TRP A 100 -5.09 12.74 11.68
N THR A 101 -6.03 13.63 12.01
CA THR A 101 -7.27 13.80 11.23
C THR A 101 -7.01 14.54 9.94
N LEU A 102 -7.73 14.15 8.89
CA LEU A 102 -7.71 14.88 7.62
C LEU A 102 -8.45 16.20 7.74
N ASN A 103 -7.75 17.32 7.56
CA ASN A 103 -8.38 18.62 7.40
C ASN A 103 -8.90 18.78 5.96
N GLN A 104 -10.21 18.75 5.79
CA GLN A 104 -10.84 18.83 4.46
C GLN A 104 -10.48 20.11 3.70
N ASP A 105 -10.46 21.26 4.38
CA ASP A 105 -10.23 22.54 3.71
C ASP A 105 -8.77 22.68 3.25
N GLU A 106 -7.81 22.21 4.05
CA GLU A 106 -6.40 22.19 3.67
C GLU A 106 -6.13 21.19 2.55
N PHE A 107 -6.72 19.99 2.65
CA PHE A 107 -6.64 18.98 1.60
C PHE A 107 -7.21 19.48 0.27
N LEU A 108 -8.37 20.14 0.26
CA LEU A 108 -8.94 20.65 -0.98
C LEU A 108 -8.15 21.83 -1.57
N LYS A 109 -7.43 22.60 -0.74
CA LYS A 109 -6.58 23.72 -1.20
C LYS A 109 -5.25 23.28 -1.79
N SER A 110 -4.77 22.06 -1.49
CA SER A 110 -3.49 21.57 -2.03
C SER A 110 -3.59 21.13 -3.49
N PHE A 111 -4.81 20.93 -4.01
CA PHE A 111 -5.00 20.60 -5.42
C PHE A 111 -4.72 21.79 -6.34
N THR A 112 -4.04 21.51 -7.45
CA THR A 112 -3.83 22.43 -8.56
C THR A 112 -4.21 21.77 -9.88
N SER A 113 -4.08 22.49 -10.99
CA SER A 113 -4.24 21.91 -12.33
C SER A 113 -3.17 20.88 -12.70
N ARG A 114 -2.10 20.74 -11.90
CA ARG A 114 -1.03 19.75 -12.09
C ARG A 114 -1.20 18.52 -11.21
N THR A 115 -2.17 18.50 -10.31
CA THR A 115 -2.36 17.35 -9.41
C THR A 115 -2.77 16.12 -10.19
N LYS A 116 -1.88 15.12 -10.21
CA LYS A 116 -2.04 13.89 -10.98
C LYS A 116 -2.51 12.73 -10.11
N ALA A 117 -2.06 12.67 -8.86
CA ALA A 117 -2.42 11.59 -7.96
C ALA A 117 -2.43 12.01 -6.48
N VAL A 118 -3.13 11.24 -5.66
CA VAL A 118 -3.06 11.27 -4.20
C VAL A 118 -2.55 9.92 -3.70
N VAL A 119 -1.55 9.93 -2.82
CA VAL A 119 -1.07 8.71 -2.16
C VAL A 119 -1.71 8.58 -0.79
N LEU A 120 -2.37 7.45 -0.54
CA LEU A 120 -3.00 7.14 0.73
C LEU A 120 -2.40 5.86 1.30
N ASN A 121 -1.84 5.92 2.51
CA ASN A 121 -1.43 4.73 3.23
C ASN A 121 -2.39 4.47 4.41
N SER A 122 -3.09 3.33 4.38
CA SER A 122 -4.07 2.97 5.41
C SER A 122 -4.15 1.45 5.58
N PRO A 123 -3.97 0.90 6.80
CA PRO A 123 -3.52 1.57 8.02
C PRO A 123 -2.17 2.31 7.89
N HIS A 124 -2.09 3.48 8.50
CA HIS A 124 -1.08 4.50 8.22
C HIS A 124 0.23 4.27 8.99
N ASN A 125 1.33 4.10 8.27
CA ASN A 125 2.70 4.26 8.75
C ASN A 125 3.09 5.75 8.62
N PRO A 126 3.56 6.43 9.68
CA PRO A 126 4.00 5.89 10.98
C PRO A 126 2.98 6.00 12.13
N THR A 127 1.86 6.67 11.91
CA THR A 127 0.97 7.10 13.01
C THR A 127 0.15 5.96 13.64
N GLY A 128 -0.09 4.88 12.90
CA GLY A 128 -1.03 3.82 13.27
C GLY A 128 -2.50 4.19 13.08
N LYS A 129 -2.83 5.32 12.43
CA LYS A 129 -4.20 5.71 12.08
C LYS A 129 -4.83 4.74 11.08
N VAL A 130 -6.14 4.53 11.20
CA VAL A 130 -6.95 3.95 10.12
C VAL A 130 -7.89 5.06 9.63
N PHE A 131 -7.90 5.32 8.33
CA PHE A 131 -8.75 6.38 7.76
C PHE A 131 -10.22 6.00 7.89
N SER A 132 -11.04 6.93 8.38
CA SER A 132 -12.47 6.70 8.54
C SER A 132 -13.17 6.74 7.18
N LYS A 133 -14.39 6.18 7.12
CA LYS A 133 -15.20 6.24 5.91
C LYS A 133 -15.47 7.68 5.46
N GLU A 134 -15.68 8.59 6.41
CA GLU A 134 -15.92 10.00 6.16
C GLU A 134 -14.70 10.67 5.51
N GLU A 135 -13.50 10.39 6.02
CA GLU A 135 -12.25 10.89 5.44
C GLU A 135 -12.01 10.31 4.03
N LEU A 136 -12.26 9.01 3.85
CA LEU A 136 -12.14 8.35 2.54
C LEU A 136 -13.14 8.92 1.53
N LEU A 137 -14.36 9.29 1.95
CA LEU A 137 -15.34 9.94 1.09
C LEU A 137 -14.88 11.33 0.64
N ILE A 138 -14.20 12.10 1.51
CA ILE A 138 -13.60 13.39 1.15
C ILE A 138 -12.53 13.19 0.07
N ILE A 139 -11.63 12.22 0.28
CA ILE A 139 -10.57 11.89 -0.68
C ILE A 139 -11.19 11.44 -2.02
N ALA A 140 -12.16 10.52 -1.98
CA ALA A 140 -12.83 10.01 -3.17
C ALA A 140 -13.52 11.12 -3.98
N GLN A 141 -14.25 12.03 -3.31
CA GLN A 141 -14.91 13.16 -3.96
C GLN A 141 -13.90 14.12 -4.59
N ALA A 142 -12.77 14.37 -3.93
CA ALA A 142 -11.72 15.22 -4.48
C ALA A 142 -11.09 14.58 -5.72
N CYS A 143 -10.72 13.29 -5.67
CA CYS A 143 -10.15 12.58 -6.82
C CYS A 143 -11.09 12.55 -8.02
N GLN A 144 -12.40 12.38 -7.80
CA GLN A 144 -13.39 12.42 -8.86
C GLN A 144 -13.57 13.83 -9.43
N LYS A 145 -13.64 14.86 -8.57
CA LYS A 145 -13.83 16.25 -8.98
C LYS A 145 -12.63 16.81 -9.76
N MET A 146 -11.42 16.44 -9.35
CA MET A 146 -10.17 16.91 -9.94
C MET A 146 -9.65 15.99 -11.04
N ASP A 147 -10.34 14.88 -11.30
CA ASP A 147 -9.96 13.84 -12.25
C ASP A 147 -8.51 13.34 -12.10
N CYS A 148 -8.13 13.05 -10.85
CA CYS A 148 -6.82 12.51 -10.53
C CYS A 148 -6.90 11.05 -10.08
N PHE A 149 -5.76 10.37 -10.10
CA PHE A 149 -5.63 9.00 -9.58
C PHE A 149 -5.53 8.98 -8.05
N ALA A 150 -5.82 7.82 -7.47
CA ALA A 150 -5.39 7.48 -6.12
C ALA A 150 -4.41 6.31 -6.17
N ILE A 151 -3.34 6.35 -5.39
CA ILE A 151 -2.46 5.20 -5.14
C ILE A 151 -2.63 4.84 -3.67
N THR A 152 -3.16 3.66 -3.38
CA THR A 152 -3.29 3.18 -2.01
C THR A 152 -2.16 2.22 -1.65
N ASP A 153 -1.58 2.41 -0.48
CA ASP A 153 -0.69 1.44 0.17
C ASP A 153 -1.46 0.76 1.30
N GLU A 154 -1.83 -0.49 1.06
CA GLU A 154 -2.73 -1.29 1.90
C GLU A 154 -1.99 -2.49 2.53
N VAL A 155 -0.66 -2.44 2.67
CA VAL A 155 0.16 -3.56 3.22
C VAL A 155 -0.22 -3.96 4.65
N TYR A 156 -0.95 -3.11 5.36
CA TYR A 156 -1.40 -3.31 6.73
C TYR A 156 -2.91 -3.65 6.84
N GLU A 157 -3.62 -3.92 5.73
CA GLU A 157 -5.10 -4.05 5.73
C GLU A 157 -5.65 -5.03 6.79
N TYR A 158 -4.92 -6.11 7.08
CA TYR A 158 -5.29 -7.13 8.08
C TYR A 158 -4.79 -6.84 9.50
N ILE A 159 -3.99 -5.79 9.70
CA ILE A 159 -3.41 -5.40 11.00
C ILE A 159 -4.13 -4.13 11.46
N THR A 160 -5.39 -4.32 11.87
CA THR A 160 -6.24 -3.32 12.52
C THR A 160 -6.55 -3.77 13.93
N TYR A 161 -6.86 -2.86 14.84
CA TYR A 161 -7.06 -3.14 16.26
C TYR A 161 -8.43 -2.69 16.75
N ASP A 162 -8.84 -3.21 17.91
CA ASP A 162 -10.16 -2.95 18.50
C ASP A 162 -11.27 -3.22 17.45
N GLU A 163 -12.28 -2.35 17.34
CA GLU A 163 -13.35 -2.45 16.34
C GLU A 163 -13.02 -1.79 14.99
N ASN A 164 -11.80 -1.28 14.82
CA ASN A 164 -11.40 -0.63 13.55
C ASN A 164 -11.29 -1.68 12.44
N LYS A 165 -11.63 -1.25 11.23
CA LYS A 165 -11.53 -2.04 10.00
C LYS A 165 -10.94 -1.19 8.91
N HIS A 166 -10.13 -1.82 8.07
CA HIS A 166 -9.68 -1.21 6.83
C HIS A 166 -10.85 -1.08 5.85
N ILE A 167 -10.88 0.02 5.11
CA ILE A 167 -11.79 0.25 3.99
C ILE A 167 -10.90 0.63 2.81
N SER A 168 -10.84 -0.22 1.79
CA SER A 168 -10.11 0.13 0.57
C SER A 168 -10.79 1.32 -0.10
N LEU A 169 -10.03 2.37 -0.45
CA LEU A 169 -10.57 3.55 -1.13
C LEU A 169 -11.22 3.18 -2.47
N ALA A 170 -10.69 2.16 -3.15
CA ALA A 170 -11.22 1.65 -4.41
C ALA A 170 -12.65 1.10 -4.27
N SER A 171 -13.07 0.68 -3.07
CA SER A 171 -14.43 0.16 -2.82
C SER A 171 -15.49 1.25 -2.78
N LEU A 172 -15.10 2.53 -2.72
CA LEU A 172 -16.04 3.64 -2.74
C LEU A 172 -16.56 3.89 -4.17
N PRO A 173 -17.81 4.36 -4.32
CA PRO A 173 -18.39 4.61 -5.63
C PRO A 173 -17.52 5.55 -6.49
N GLY A 174 -17.21 5.12 -7.72
CA GLY A 174 -16.41 5.89 -8.69
C GLY A 174 -14.90 5.89 -8.44
N MET A 175 -14.40 5.04 -7.53
CA MET A 175 -12.97 4.97 -7.20
C MET A 175 -12.24 3.78 -7.80
N GLN A 176 -12.90 2.65 -8.07
CA GLN A 176 -12.23 1.45 -8.60
C GLN A 176 -11.52 1.72 -9.94
N GLU A 177 -12.12 2.53 -10.81
CA GLU A 177 -11.59 2.88 -12.13
C GLU A 177 -10.40 3.86 -12.12
N ARG A 178 -10.06 4.41 -10.95
CA ARG A 178 -9.01 5.43 -10.79
C ARG A 178 -8.08 5.17 -9.60
N THR A 179 -8.19 4.02 -8.96
CA THR A 179 -7.34 3.64 -7.83
C THR A 179 -6.36 2.55 -8.22
N ILE A 180 -5.10 2.75 -7.87
CA ILE A 180 -4.03 1.76 -7.95
C ILE A 180 -3.76 1.28 -6.53
N ILE A 181 -4.17 0.06 -6.21
CA ILE A 181 -3.90 -0.55 -4.90
C ILE A 181 -2.54 -1.21 -4.95
N THR A 182 -1.68 -0.92 -3.97
CA THR A 182 -0.39 -1.57 -3.79
C THR A 182 -0.36 -2.28 -2.44
N SER A 183 0.09 -3.53 -2.42
CA SER A 183 0.17 -4.33 -1.18
C SER A 183 1.25 -5.41 -1.27
N SER A 184 1.48 -6.13 -0.16
CA SER A 184 2.46 -7.22 -0.10
C SER A 184 2.21 -8.21 1.02
N LEU A 185 2.85 -9.38 0.90
CA LEU A 185 2.83 -10.39 1.96
C LEU A 185 3.65 -10.01 3.20
N SER A 186 4.50 -8.99 3.07
CA SER A 186 5.60 -8.69 4.00
C SER A 186 5.15 -8.60 5.45
N LYS A 187 4.04 -7.89 5.71
CA LYS A 187 3.56 -7.56 7.04
C LYS A 187 2.54 -8.58 7.55
N THR A 188 1.57 -8.91 6.71
CA THR A 188 0.51 -9.89 7.02
C THR A 188 1.07 -11.27 7.37
N TYR A 189 2.09 -11.74 6.65
CA TYR A 189 2.65 -13.09 6.84
C TYR A 189 4.04 -13.09 7.49
N SER A 190 4.55 -11.94 7.93
CA SER A 190 5.89 -11.81 8.54
C SER A 190 7.05 -12.34 7.66
N VAL A 191 6.92 -12.21 6.34
CA VAL A 191 7.90 -12.69 5.33
C VAL A 191 8.51 -11.53 4.53
N THR A 192 8.95 -10.48 5.21
CA THR A 192 9.48 -9.24 4.57
C THR A 192 10.58 -9.51 3.54
N GLY A 193 11.41 -10.54 3.76
CA GLY A 193 12.50 -10.95 2.88
C GLY A 193 12.09 -11.76 1.65
N TRP A 194 10.83 -12.22 1.54
CA TRP A 194 10.36 -12.96 0.35
C TRP A 194 10.16 -12.07 -0.86
N ARG A 195 10.00 -10.76 -0.65
CA ARG A 195 9.87 -9.75 -1.71
C ARG A 195 8.75 -10.08 -2.69
N ILE A 196 7.57 -10.44 -2.19
CA ILE A 196 6.36 -10.63 -2.99
C ILE A 196 5.31 -9.58 -2.60
N GLY A 197 4.93 -8.76 -3.57
CA GLY A 197 3.84 -7.80 -3.48
C GLY A 197 3.16 -7.62 -4.83
N TRP A 198 2.24 -6.67 -4.92
CA TRP A 198 1.47 -6.49 -6.14
C TRP A 198 0.92 -5.07 -6.26
N ALA A 199 0.58 -4.71 -7.50
CA ALA A 199 -0.35 -3.65 -7.83
C ALA A 199 -1.65 -4.26 -8.40
N CYS A 200 -2.80 -3.70 -8.00
CA CYS A 200 -4.11 -3.94 -8.60
C CYS A 200 -4.63 -2.61 -9.14
N ALA A 201 -4.89 -2.55 -10.45
CA ALA A 201 -5.28 -1.30 -11.12
C ALA A 201 -6.16 -1.62 -12.35
N PRO A 202 -6.90 -0.64 -12.90
CA PRO A 202 -7.58 -0.81 -14.18
C PRO A 202 -6.63 -1.36 -15.26
N ALA A 203 -7.10 -2.30 -16.07
CA ALA A 203 -6.31 -3.04 -17.06
C ALA A 203 -5.31 -2.20 -17.89
N SER A 204 -5.68 -0.99 -18.31
CA SER A 204 -4.78 -0.09 -19.07
C SER A 204 -3.59 0.38 -18.22
N ILE A 205 -3.83 0.73 -16.96
CA ILE A 205 -2.81 1.14 -16.00
C ILE A 205 -1.99 -0.06 -15.55
N ALA A 206 -2.63 -1.19 -15.23
CA ALA A 206 -1.94 -2.44 -14.88
C ALA A 206 -1.00 -2.90 -16.01
N SER A 207 -1.40 -2.73 -17.27
CA SER A 207 -0.52 -2.98 -18.43
C SER A 207 0.70 -2.06 -18.45
N ALA A 208 0.54 -0.77 -18.15
CA ALA A 208 1.65 0.17 -18.03
C ALA A 208 2.59 -0.18 -16.85
N ILE A 209 2.02 -0.50 -15.68
CA ILE A 209 2.78 -0.96 -14.50
C ILE A 209 3.56 -2.22 -14.82
N ARG A 210 2.94 -3.23 -15.45
CA ARG A 210 3.60 -4.47 -15.88
C ARG A 210 4.74 -4.17 -16.85
N ASN A 211 4.53 -3.22 -17.75
CA ASN A 211 5.59 -2.78 -18.64
C ASN A 211 6.76 -2.20 -17.86
N ILE A 212 6.55 -1.36 -16.85
CA ILE A 212 7.65 -0.84 -16.01
C ILE A 212 8.32 -1.94 -15.18
N HIS A 213 7.53 -2.79 -14.50
CA HIS A 213 8.01 -3.90 -13.66
C HIS A 213 9.07 -4.75 -14.36
N VAL A 214 8.79 -5.16 -15.60
CA VAL A 214 9.70 -5.99 -16.41
C VAL A 214 11.04 -5.29 -16.68
N LYS A 215 11.10 -3.95 -16.67
CA LYS A 215 12.36 -3.20 -16.89
C LYS A 215 13.08 -2.91 -15.57
N LEU A 216 12.35 -2.85 -14.45
CA LEU A 216 12.95 -2.68 -13.13
C LEU A 216 13.59 -3.97 -12.62
N THR A 217 12.87 -5.09 -12.72
CA THR A 217 13.27 -6.33 -12.04
C THR A 217 13.16 -7.59 -12.90
N ASP A 218 12.74 -7.48 -14.16
CA ASP A 218 12.39 -8.61 -15.04
C ASP A 218 11.17 -9.37 -14.52
N SER A 219 11.27 -10.02 -13.36
CA SER A 219 10.21 -10.79 -12.71
C SER A 219 10.30 -10.79 -11.18
N ALA A 220 9.19 -11.04 -10.50
CA ALA A 220 9.20 -11.34 -9.05
C ALA A 220 9.82 -12.73 -8.76
N PRO A 221 10.45 -12.95 -7.58
CA PRO A 221 11.13 -14.21 -7.26
C PRO A 221 10.23 -15.46 -7.34
N ALA A 222 10.40 -16.28 -8.38
CA ALA A 222 9.50 -17.40 -8.68
C ALA A 222 9.28 -18.41 -7.53
N PRO A 223 10.32 -18.87 -6.79
CA PRO A 223 10.10 -19.79 -5.67
C PRO A 223 9.22 -19.20 -4.56
N PHE A 224 9.33 -17.89 -4.32
CA PHE A 224 8.51 -17.21 -3.31
C PHE A 224 7.10 -16.87 -3.82
N GLN A 225 6.89 -16.81 -5.13
CA GLN A 225 5.53 -16.78 -5.70
C GLN A 225 4.77 -18.09 -5.42
N GLU A 226 5.42 -19.24 -5.53
CA GLU A 226 4.78 -20.52 -5.15
C GLU A 226 4.46 -20.58 -3.65
N ALA A 227 5.38 -20.08 -2.82
CA ALA A 227 5.14 -20.00 -1.37
C ALA A 227 4.05 -18.96 -1.03
N ALA A 228 3.96 -17.87 -1.78
CA ALA A 228 2.91 -16.86 -1.69
C ALA A 228 1.53 -17.45 -1.95
N LEU A 229 1.40 -18.31 -2.97
CA LEU A 229 0.14 -19.00 -3.27
C LEU A 229 -0.37 -19.78 -2.06
N ILE A 230 0.51 -20.51 -1.37
CA ILE A 230 0.16 -21.23 -0.14
C ILE A 230 -0.24 -20.26 0.97
N ALA A 231 0.54 -19.19 1.20
CA ALA A 231 0.24 -18.21 2.24
C ALA A 231 -1.13 -17.54 2.03
N LEU A 232 -1.47 -17.17 0.80
CA LEU A 232 -2.72 -16.50 0.45
C LEU A 232 -3.96 -17.40 0.64
N THR A 233 -3.81 -18.73 0.67
CA THR A 233 -4.90 -19.66 1.02
C THR A 233 -5.19 -19.76 2.53
N SER A 234 -4.56 -18.91 3.35
CA SER A 234 -4.78 -18.89 4.80
C SER A 234 -6.25 -18.66 5.17
N THR A 235 -6.70 -19.33 6.22
CA THR A 235 -8.08 -19.29 6.69
C THR A 235 -8.40 -17.98 7.42
N PRO A 236 -9.68 -17.61 7.59
CA PRO A 236 -10.07 -16.45 8.41
C PRO A 236 -9.45 -16.44 9.83
N ASP A 237 -9.22 -17.62 10.42
CA ASP A 237 -8.61 -17.77 11.75
C ASP A 237 -7.15 -17.28 11.79
N PHE A 238 -6.42 -17.36 10.68
CA PHE A 238 -5.07 -16.81 10.60
C PHE A 238 -5.09 -15.29 10.81
N TYR A 239 -5.95 -14.57 10.09
CA TYR A 239 -6.04 -13.11 10.17
C TYR A 239 -6.59 -12.63 11.52
N SER A 240 -7.53 -13.36 12.12
CA SER A 240 -8.04 -13.04 13.45
C SER A 240 -6.97 -13.24 14.53
N SER A 241 -6.17 -14.31 14.43
CA SER A 241 -5.02 -14.53 15.32
C SER A 241 -3.94 -13.45 15.13
N LEU A 242 -3.62 -13.11 13.87
CA LEU A 242 -2.66 -12.05 13.54
C LEU A 242 -3.05 -10.71 14.18
N LYS A 243 -4.31 -10.31 14.02
CA LYS A 243 -4.87 -9.10 14.65
C LYS A 243 -4.70 -9.13 16.16
N LYS A 244 -5.13 -10.22 16.80
CA LYS A 244 -5.04 -10.39 18.26
C LYS A 244 -3.60 -10.34 18.77
N ASP A 245 -2.67 -11.00 18.09
CA ASP A 245 -1.27 -11.03 18.49
C ASP A 245 -0.62 -9.65 18.42
N TYR A 246 -0.87 -8.89 17.35
CA TYR A 246 -0.37 -7.52 17.24
C TYR A 246 -1.07 -6.56 18.21
N GLU A 247 -2.34 -6.78 18.53
CA GLU A 247 -3.07 -5.99 19.51
C GLU A 247 -2.47 -6.13 20.92
N VAL A 248 -2.16 -7.36 21.33
CA VAL A 248 -1.46 -7.64 22.60
C VAL A 248 -0.09 -6.96 22.63
N ARG A 249 0.66 -7.01 21.52
CA ARG A 249 1.99 -6.36 21.42
C ARG A 249 1.87 -4.84 21.48
N ARG A 250 0.90 -4.24 20.78
CA ARG A 250 0.59 -2.81 20.86
C ARG A 250 0.35 -2.42 22.30
N ASP A 251 -0.60 -3.07 22.97
CA ASP A 251 -1.00 -2.71 24.34
C ASP A 251 0.17 -2.86 25.32
N PHE A 252 0.99 -3.90 25.17
CA PHE A 252 2.21 -4.09 25.96
C PHE A 252 3.23 -2.96 25.74
N ILE A 253 3.52 -2.58 24.49
CA ILE A 253 4.46 -1.50 24.18
C ILE A 253 3.92 -0.14 24.66
N LEU A 254 2.62 0.11 24.54
CA LEU A 254 2.01 1.35 25.05
C LEU A 254 2.15 1.49 26.56
N LEU A 255 2.00 0.39 27.31
CA LEU A 255 2.23 0.38 28.76
C LEU A 255 3.71 0.63 29.08
N LEU A 256 4.61 -0.12 28.42
CA LEU A 256 6.05 0.00 28.63
C LEU A 256 6.56 1.41 28.38
N LEU A 257 6.18 2.03 27.26
CA LEU A 257 6.61 3.39 26.90
C LEU A 257 6.12 4.42 27.91
N LYS A 258 4.88 4.30 28.39
CA LYS A 258 4.34 5.16 29.45
C LYS A 258 5.13 5.02 30.75
N ASP A 259 5.52 3.81 31.14
CA ASP A 259 6.33 3.56 32.33
C ASP A 259 7.72 4.21 32.24
N PHE A 260 8.26 4.36 31.02
CA PHE A 260 9.51 5.08 30.74
C PHE A 260 9.33 6.59 30.52
N GLY A 261 8.12 7.13 30.71
CA GLY A 261 7.83 8.56 30.65
C GLY A 261 7.58 9.12 29.24
N PHE A 262 7.43 8.27 28.23
CA PHE A 262 7.00 8.71 26.90
C PHE A 262 5.53 9.14 26.95
N HIS A 263 5.20 10.20 26.21
CA HIS A 263 3.81 10.60 26.03
C HIS A 263 3.27 9.97 24.74
N ILE A 264 2.08 9.36 24.83
CA ILE A 264 1.42 8.73 23.69
C ILE A 264 0.08 9.42 23.51
N SER A 265 0.05 10.38 22.59
CA SER A 265 -1.11 11.21 22.30
C SER A 265 -2.14 10.50 21.41
N PHE A 266 -1.74 9.43 20.71
CA PHE A 266 -2.60 8.61 19.87
C PHE A 266 -2.43 7.11 20.14
N LYS A 267 -3.52 6.39 20.43
CA LYS A 267 -3.52 4.93 20.49
C LYS A 267 -3.65 4.40 19.05
N PRO A 268 -2.65 3.65 18.51
CA PRO A 268 -2.74 3.10 17.16
C PRO A 268 -4.00 2.25 16.96
N GLN A 269 -4.65 2.48 15.82
CA GLN A 269 -5.84 1.77 15.34
C GLN A 269 -5.49 0.65 14.37
N GLY A 270 -4.26 0.63 13.86
CA GLY A 270 -3.69 -0.42 13.02
C GLY A 270 -2.21 -0.23 12.77
N SER A 271 -1.68 -0.90 11.74
CA SER A 271 -0.25 -0.99 11.40
C SER A 271 0.57 -1.72 12.47
N VAL A 272 1.89 -1.54 12.50
CA VAL A 272 2.79 -2.13 13.52
C VAL A 272 3.62 -1.05 14.24
N PHE A 273 3.20 0.21 14.15
CA PHE A 273 3.94 1.37 14.66
C PHE A 273 3.23 2.02 15.84
N VAL A 274 4.04 2.67 16.69
CA VAL A 274 3.58 3.57 17.75
C VAL A 274 4.30 4.89 17.53
N PHE A 275 3.55 5.96 17.34
CA PHE A 275 4.07 7.33 17.31
C PHE A 275 4.04 7.89 18.73
N ALA A 276 5.22 8.08 19.33
CA ALA A 276 5.37 8.47 20.73
C ALA A 276 6.26 9.70 20.86
N GLU A 277 5.84 10.62 21.72
CA GLU A 277 6.58 11.82 22.06
C GLU A 277 7.63 11.49 23.13
N LEU A 278 8.84 12.01 22.93
CA LEU A 278 9.94 11.82 23.87
C LEU A 278 9.54 12.36 25.26
N PRO A 279 10.04 11.73 26.36
CA PRO A 279 9.86 12.25 27.70
C PRO A 279 10.36 13.70 27.79
N SER A 280 9.68 14.57 28.55
CA SER A 280 10.11 15.97 28.71
C SER A 280 11.51 16.13 29.32
N SER A 281 12.03 15.09 29.98
CA SER A 281 13.41 15.03 30.48
C SER A 281 14.45 14.70 29.43
N CYS A 282 14.04 14.26 28.23
CA CYS A 282 14.94 13.98 27.12
C CYS A 282 15.46 15.30 26.54
N GLN A 283 16.78 15.51 26.57
CA GLN A 283 17.43 16.71 26.05
C GLN A 283 17.75 16.62 24.56
N ILE A 284 17.46 15.48 23.94
CA ILE A 284 17.69 15.24 22.52
C ILE A 284 16.40 15.60 21.79
N SER A 285 16.53 16.43 20.74
CA SER A 285 15.46 16.63 19.77
C SER A 285 15.67 15.71 18.57
N ASP A 286 14.58 15.27 17.94
CA ASP A 286 14.61 14.40 16.76
C ASP A 286 15.42 15.04 15.62
N VAL A 287 15.40 16.38 15.53
CA VAL A 287 16.16 17.20 14.59
C VAL A 287 17.67 17.18 14.87
N SER A 288 18.08 17.21 16.15
CA SER A 288 19.50 17.16 16.53
C SER A 288 20.15 15.79 16.26
N SER A 289 19.38 14.70 16.32
CA SER A 289 19.87 13.34 16.06
C SER A 289 20.20 13.10 14.59
N TYR A 290 19.39 13.65 13.66
CA TYR A 290 19.62 13.50 12.22
C TYR A 290 20.90 14.22 11.75
N ALA A 291 21.18 15.39 12.34
CA ALA A 291 22.39 16.16 12.05
C ALA A 291 23.69 15.51 12.57
N MET A 292 23.61 14.62 13.58
CA MET A 292 24.77 13.88 14.08
C MET A 292 25.12 12.64 13.25
N ILE A 293 24.18 12.10 12.48
CA ILE A 293 24.40 10.89 11.65
C ILE A 293 24.98 11.25 10.27
N LEU A 294 24.78 12.50 9.82
CA LEU A 294 25.23 12.99 8.52
C LEU A 294 26.57 13.76 8.55
N ASN A 295 27.23 13.82 9.71
CA ASN A 295 28.59 14.35 9.89
C ASN A 295 29.53 13.25 10.38
#